data_AF-A0A3D1GRZ4-F1
#
_entry.id   AF-A0A3D1GRZ4-F1
#
_cell.length_a   1.000
_cell.length_b   1.000
_cell.length_c   1.000
_cell.angle_alpha   90.00
_cell.angle_beta   90.00
_cell.angle_gamma   90.00
#
_symmetry.space_group_name_H-M   'P 1'
#
loop_
_entity.id
_entity.type
_entity.pdbx_description
1 polymer ?
#
loop_
_entity_poly.entity_id
_entity_poly.type
_entity_poly.pdbx_seq_one_letter_code
_entity_poly.pdbx_strand_id
1 'polypeptide(L)'
;PLEQGWQAEIEPTGEQPRLKLSRTLRGITETHYLDRKFINTAEARQLDAAAARLQQVFAKRPWFETPQGQTMIKGPSELAAQVTALGRKGAQIARYKGLGEMNPDQLWETTLDPDQRTFLQVRITEEEEANLAFSTLMGEAVEERRNFIQENALKVSNLDI
;
A
#
# COMPACT_ATOMS: atom_id res chain seq x y z
N PRO A 1 -2.10 14.48 -11.37
CA PRO A 1 -1.55 14.14 -12.72
C PRO A 1 -1.78 12.68 -13.13
N LEU A 2 -1.53 11.72 -12.23
CA LEU A 2 -1.70 10.28 -12.48
C LEU A 2 -3.16 9.78 -12.54
N GLU A 3 -4.16 10.64 -12.38
CA GLU A 3 -5.59 10.25 -12.41
C GLU A 3 -6.35 10.92 -13.57
N GLN A 4 -5.67 11.66 -14.44
CA GLN A 4 -6.29 12.40 -15.53
C GLN A 4 -6.34 11.57 -16.82
N GLY A 5 -7.33 11.85 -17.67
CA GLY A 5 -7.43 11.25 -19.02
C GLY A 5 -8.15 9.91 -19.09
N TRP A 6 -8.84 9.50 -18.02
CA TRP A 6 -9.75 8.35 -18.09
C TRP A 6 -10.97 8.66 -18.95
N GLN A 7 -11.30 7.73 -19.82
CA GLN A 7 -12.51 7.73 -20.63
C GLN A 7 -13.27 6.44 -20.32
N ALA A 8 -14.60 6.51 -20.35
CA ALA A 8 -15.47 5.40 -20.06
C ALA A 8 -16.46 5.23 -21.22
N GLU A 9 -16.51 4.02 -21.77
CA GLU A 9 -17.43 3.65 -22.85
C GLU A 9 -18.21 2.42 -22.46
N ILE A 10 -19.51 2.39 -22.79
CA ILE A 10 -20.33 1.19 -22.63
C ILE A 10 -20.18 0.37 -23.91
N GLU A 11 -19.57 -0.79 -23.81
CA GLU A 11 -19.39 -1.70 -24.93
C GLU A 11 -20.51 -2.75 -24.91
N PRO A 12 -21.39 -2.77 -25.94
CA PRO A 12 -22.40 -3.79 -26.06
C PRO A 12 -21.71 -5.12 -26.40
N THR A 13 -21.55 -5.98 -25.40
CA THR A 13 -21.11 -7.36 -25.62
C THR A 13 -22.38 -8.19 -25.83
N GLY A 14 -22.37 -9.17 -26.73
CA GLY A 14 -23.59 -9.82 -27.25
C GLY A 14 -24.61 -10.31 -26.21
N GLU A 15 -24.18 -10.67 -24.99
CA GLU A 15 -25.08 -11.11 -23.91
C GLU A 15 -25.35 -10.02 -22.85
N GLN A 16 -24.37 -9.17 -22.51
CA GLN A 16 -24.49 -8.12 -21.49
C GLN A 16 -23.55 -6.94 -21.79
N PRO A 17 -23.94 -5.69 -21.52
CA PRO A 17 -23.06 -4.54 -21.66
C PRO A 17 -21.94 -4.59 -20.61
N ARG A 18 -20.73 -4.17 -21.00
CA ARG A 18 -19.59 -3.97 -20.08
C ARG A 18 -19.12 -2.53 -20.12
N LEU A 19 -18.61 -2.01 -19.01
CA LEU A 19 -17.99 -0.70 -18.98
C LEU A 19 -16.50 -0.85 -19.27
N LYS A 20 -16.03 -0.24 -20.35
CA LYS A 20 -14.62 -0.14 -20.71
C LYS A 20 -14.08 1.18 -20.20
N LEU A 21 -13.12 1.13 -19.29
CA LEU A 21 -12.38 2.27 -18.77
C LEU A 21 -11.01 2.28 -19.44
N SER A 22 -10.66 3.34 -20.16
CA SER A 22 -9.36 3.43 -20.82
C SER A 22 -8.68 4.77 -20.61
N ARG A 23 -7.36 4.75 -20.60
CA ARG A 23 -6.52 5.95 -20.51
C ARG A 23 -5.20 5.72 -21.25
N THR A 24 -4.72 6.74 -21.95
CA THR A 24 -3.36 6.75 -22.51
C THR A 24 -2.49 7.72 -21.71
N LEU A 25 -1.42 7.21 -21.10
CA LEU A 25 -0.44 8.00 -20.36
C LEU A 25 0.97 7.71 -20.88
N ARG A 26 1.69 8.76 -21.31
CA ARG A 26 3.06 8.64 -21.87
C ARG A 26 3.16 7.60 -23.01
N GLY A 27 2.13 7.54 -23.86
CA GLY A 27 2.07 6.61 -24.99
C GLY A 27 1.64 5.17 -24.65
N ILE A 28 1.45 4.85 -23.37
CA ILE A 28 0.95 3.53 -22.93
C ILE A 28 -0.56 3.64 -22.71
N THR A 29 -1.33 2.81 -23.41
CA THR A 29 -2.77 2.70 -23.22
C THR A 29 -3.09 1.61 -22.21
N GLU A 30 -3.72 2.02 -21.14
CA GLU A 30 -4.26 1.17 -20.09
C GLU A 30 -5.77 1.01 -20.32
N THR A 31 -6.29 -0.22 -20.18
CA THR A 31 -7.72 -0.51 -20.34
C THR A 31 -8.17 -1.51 -19.28
N HIS A 32 -9.28 -1.19 -18.62
CA HIS A 32 -9.96 -2.02 -17.63
C HIS A 32 -11.40 -2.26 -18.04
N TYR A 33 -11.92 -3.44 -17.72
CA TYR A 33 -13.30 -3.82 -18.01
C TYR A 33 -14.04 -4.07 -16.70
N LEU A 34 -15.17 -3.39 -16.51
CA LEU A 34 -16.13 -3.72 -15.46
C LEU A 34 -17.30 -4.48 -16.10
N ASP A 35 -17.34 -5.77 -15.87
CA ASP A 35 -18.40 -6.66 -16.33
C ASP A 35 -19.16 -7.28 -15.14
N ARG A 36 -20.12 -8.15 -15.45
CA ARG A 36 -20.90 -8.84 -14.40
C ARG A 36 -20.04 -9.73 -13.51
N LYS A 37 -18.95 -10.31 -14.03
CA LYS A 37 -18.04 -11.14 -13.24
C LYS A 37 -17.31 -10.28 -12.22
N PHE A 38 -16.80 -9.12 -12.63
CA PHE A 38 -16.16 -8.14 -11.75
C PHE A 38 -17.09 -7.68 -10.63
N ILE A 39 -18.33 -7.30 -10.94
CA ILE A 39 -19.28 -6.81 -9.92
C ILE A 39 -19.61 -7.89 -8.88
N ASN A 40 -19.51 -9.17 -9.24
CA ASN A 40 -19.81 -10.30 -8.35
C ASN A 40 -18.61 -10.76 -7.51
N THR A 41 -17.41 -10.19 -7.69
CA THR A 41 -16.25 -10.51 -6.86
C THR A 41 -16.51 -10.18 -5.39
N ALA A 42 -15.69 -10.75 -4.48
CA ALA A 42 -15.83 -10.48 -3.06
C ALA A 42 -15.50 -9.01 -2.75
N GLU A 43 -14.46 -8.48 -3.40
CA GLU A 43 -13.96 -7.12 -3.24
C GLU A 43 -15.00 -6.08 -3.68
N ALA A 44 -15.63 -6.29 -4.84
CA ALA A 44 -16.68 -5.39 -5.34
C ALA A 44 -17.89 -5.35 -4.39
N ARG A 45 -18.30 -6.51 -3.87
CA ARG A 45 -19.39 -6.60 -2.88
C ARG A 45 -19.03 -5.96 -1.54
N GLN A 46 -17.79 -6.09 -1.08
CA GLN A 46 -17.32 -5.43 0.13
C GLN A 46 -17.34 -3.90 -0.01
N LEU A 47 -16.91 -3.38 -1.17
CA LEU A 47 -16.96 -1.94 -1.45
C LEU A 47 -18.41 -1.42 -1.54
N ASP A 48 -19.30 -2.16 -2.19
CA ASP A 48 -20.73 -1.81 -2.27
C ASP A 48 -21.40 -1.80 -0.89
N ALA A 49 -21.12 -2.80 -0.05
CA ALA A 49 -21.61 -2.85 1.33
C ALA A 49 -21.15 -1.64 2.17
N ALA A 50 -19.93 -1.15 1.93
CA ALA A 50 -19.40 0.04 2.59
C ALA A 50 -20.01 1.35 2.03
N ALA A 51 -20.52 1.34 0.80
CA ALA A 51 -20.98 2.54 0.10
C ALA A 51 -22.12 3.26 0.84
N ALA A 52 -23.10 2.54 1.37
CA ALA A 52 -24.22 3.13 2.09
C ALA A 52 -23.76 3.95 3.30
N ARG A 53 -22.83 3.41 4.10
CA ARG A 53 -22.24 4.11 5.25
C ARG A 53 -21.43 5.33 4.81
N LEU A 54 -20.63 5.20 3.76
CA LEU A 54 -19.82 6.31 3.25
C LEU A 54 -20.70 7.44 2.70
N GLN A 55 -21.79 7.11 2.01
CA GLN A 55 -22.71 8.10 1.46
C GLN A 55 -23.42 8.92 2.55
N GLN A 56 -23.66 8.37 3.75
CA GLN A 56 -24.24 9.15 4.85
C GLN A 56 -23.42 10.41 5.19
N VAL A 57 -22.10 10.34 5.02
CA VAL A 57 -21.18 11.44 5.35
C VAL A 57 -20.65 12.15 4.11
N PHE A 58 -20.40 11.40 3.04
CA PHE A 58 -19.68 11.88 1.85
C PHE A 58 -20.56 12.01 0.60
N ALA A 59 -21.88 11.82 0.68
CA ALA A 59 -22.77 12.09 -0.45
C ALA A 59 -22.70 13.56 -0.91
N LYS A 60 -22.46 14.48 0.03
CA LYS A 60 -22.04 15.86 -0.24
C LYS A 60 -20.64 16.04 0.29
N ARG A 61 -19.92 17.05 -0.19
CA ARG A 61 -18.59 17.40 0.31
C ARG A 61 -18.70 17.94 1.74
N PRO A 62 -18.23 17.22 2.78
CA PRO A 62 -18.32 17.71 4.14
C PRO A 62 -17.17 18.69 4.42
N TRP A 63 -17.35 19.48 5.48
CA TRP A 63 -16.29 20.28 6.07
C TRP A 63 -15.48 19.44 7.04
N PHE A 64 -14.17 19.58 7.01
CA PHE A 64 -13.22 19.05 7.97
C PHE A 64 -12.72 20.20 8.83
N GLU A 65 -13.00 20.15 10.13
CA GLU A 65 -12.68 21.21 11.07
C GLU A 65 -11.48 20.83 11.94
N THR A 66 -10.56 21.77 12.11
CA THR A 66 -9.38 21.64 12.96
C THR A 66 -9.21 22.92 13.78
N PRO A 67 -8.40 22.92 14.85
CA PRO A 67 -8.09 24.15 15.58
C PRO A 67 -7.47 25.27 14.71
N GLN A 68 -6.90 24.91 13.55
CA GLN A 68 -6.26 25.83 12.63
C GLN A 68 -7.22 26.36 11.54
N GLY A 69 -8.44 25.85 11.44
CA GLY A 69 -9.44 26.29 10.47
C GLY A 69 -10.27 25.15 9.88
N GLN A 70 -11.14 25.52 8.92
CA GLN A 70 -12.03 24.59 8.22
C GLN A 70 -11.62 24.45 6.76
N THR A 71 -11.68 23.23 6.24
CA THR A 71 -11.46 22.95 4.82
C THR A 71 -12.48 21.97 4.29
N MET A 72 -12.84 22.08 3.02
CA MET A 72 -13.80 21.18 2.39
C MET A 72 -13.07 19.96 1.84
N ILE A 73 -13.57 18.76 2.15
CA ILE A 73 -13.00 17.50 1.67
C ILE A 73 -13.89 16.82 0.62
N LYS A 74 -13.28 16.12 -0.33
CA LYS A 74 -13.97 15.49 -1.47
C LYS A 74 -14.45 14.08 -1.17
N GLY A 75 -13.96 13.44 -0.10
CA GLY A 75 -14.32 12.07 0.23
C GLY A 75 -13.47 11.44 1.34
N PRO A 76 -13.70 10.14 1.63
CA PRO A 76 -13.05 9.44 2.73
C PRO A 76 -11.52 9.33 2.59
N SER A 77 -11.00 9.16 1.37
CA SER A 77 -9.55 9.06 1.15
C SER A 77 -8.83 10.39 1.45
N GLU A 78 -9.45 11.52 1.10
CA GLU A 78 -8.90 12.84 1.42
C GLU A 78 -8.98 13.13 2.92
N LEU A 79 -10.06 12.70 3.60
CA LEU A 79 -10.12 12.75 5.07
C LEU A 79 -8.96 11.99 5.70
N ALA A 80 -8.74 10.74 5.30
CA ALA A 80 -7.67 9.89 5.84
C ALA A 80 -6.29 10.53 5.62
N ALA A 81 -6.06 11.09 4.42
CA ALA A 81 -4.83 11.82 4.11
C ALA A 81 -4.65 13.06 5.00
N GLN A 82 -5.69 13.86 5.18
CA GLN A 82 -5.61 15.06 6.03
C GLN A 82 -5.41 14.73 7.51
N VAL A 83 -6.11 13.73 8.05
CA VAL A 83 -5.93 13.26 9.43
C VAL A 83 -4.50 12.76 9.64
N THR A 84 -3.97 11.97 8.69
CA THR A 84 -2.59 11.48 8.74
C THR A 84 -1.58 12.63 8.68
N ALA A 85 -1.80 13.61 7.80
CA ALA A 85 -0.94 14.79 7.69
C ALA A 85 -0.97 15.63 8.98
N LEU A 86 -2.14 15.77 9.61
CA LEU A 86 -2.29 16.46 10.88
C LEU A 86 -1.50 15.75 11.99
N GLY A 87 -1.63 14.42 12.08
CA GLY A 87 -0.90 13.60 13.06
C GLY A 87 0.61 13.59 12.86
N ARG A 88 1.09 13.75 11.62
CA ARG A 88 2.53 13.88 11.31
C ARG A 88 3.08 15.28 11.58
N LYS A 89 2.22 16.30 11.70
CA LYS A 89 2.67 17.68 11.85
C LYS A 89 3.40 17.87 13.18
N GLY A 90 4.68 18.20 13.12
CA GLY A 90 5.54 18.38 14.29
C GLY A 90 6.19 17.09 14.80
N ALA A 91 5.83 15.93 14.25
CA ALA A 91 6.53 14.68 14.55
C ALA A 91 7.86 14.63 13.77
N GLN A 92 8.95 14.39 14.48
CA GLN A 92 10.22 14.00 13.87
C GLN A 92 10.29 12.48 13.88
N ILE A 93 10.27 11.87 12.70
CA ILE A 93 10.34 10.42 12.55
C ILE A 93 11.75 10.11 12.05
N ALA A 94 12.52 9.40 12.87
CA ALA A 94 13.82 8.86 12.49
C ALA A 94 13.70 7.34 12.36
N ARG A 95 14.27 6.80 11.28
CA ARG A 95 14.36 5.37 11.05
C ARG A 95 15.82 4.95 11.12
N TYR A 96 16.14 4.11 12.10
CA TYR A 96 17.46 3.54 12.26
C TYR A 96 17.69 2.45 11.21
N LYS A 97 18.66 2.64 10.31
CA LYS A 97 19.02 1.64 9.29
C LYS A 97 20.09 0.66 9.79
N GLY A 98 20.81 1.01 10.85
CA GLY A 98 21.74 0.14 11.55
C GLY A 98 21.79 0.42 13.05
N LEU A 99 22.27 -0.56 13.81
CA LEU A 99 22.38 -0.43 15.27
C LEU A 99 23.36 0.68 15.69
N GLY A 100 24.36 0.99 14.85
CA GLY A 100 25.33 2.06 15.10
C GLY A 100 24.78 3.48 14.93
N GLU A 101 23.54 3.64 14.44
CA GLU A 101 22.86 4.95 14.38
C GLU A 101 22.19 5.30 15.72
N MET A 102 22.13 4.36 16.66
CA MET A 102 21.56 4.56 18.00
C MET A 102 22.65 4.93 19.01
N ASN A 103 22.29 5.83 19.93
CA ASN A 103 23.13 6.06 21.10
C ASN A 103 23.09 4.83 22.04
N PRO A 104 24.14 4.58 22.86
CA PRO A 104 24.20 3.41 23.74
C PRO A 104 22.98 3.23 24.65
N ASP A 105 22.47 4.32 25.24
CA ASP A 105 21.30 4.27 26.12
C ASP A 105 20.03 3.84 25.37
N GLN A 106 19.85 4.37 24.15
CA GLN A 106 18.73 3.99 23.28
C GLN A 106 18.79 2.50 22.91
N LEU A 107 19.98 2.01 22.53
CA LEU A 107 20.16 0.59 22.19
C LEU A 107 19.86 -0.32 23.39
N TRP A 108 20.25 0.09 24.59
CA TRP A 108 19.93 -0.65 25.81
C TRP A 108 18.41 -0.71 26.03
N GLU A 109 17.75 0.44 26.09
CA GLU A 109 16.32 0.57 26.37
C GLU A 109 15.43 -0.14 25.34
N THR A 110 15.78 -0.08 24.05
CA THR A 110 14.93 -0.64 22.99
C THR A 110 15.21 -2.10 22.68
N THR A 111 16.44 -2.58 22.88
CA THR A 111 16.91 -3.84 22.31
C THR A 111 17.48 -4.82 23.32
N LEU A 112 18.15 -4.34 24.39
CA LEU A 112 18.89 -5.21 25.31
C LEU A 112 18.20 -5.44 26.65
N ASP A 113 17.40 -4.47 27.11
CA ASP A 113 16.65 -4.53 28.35
C ASP A 113 15.71 -5.77 28.38
N PRO A 114 15.90 -6.72 29.31
CA PRO A 114 15.04 -7.89 29.44
C PRO A 114 13.55 -7.62 29.57
N ASP A 115 13.17 -6.45 30.13
CA ASP A 115 11.77 -6.11 30.38
C ASP A 115 11.08 -5.51 29.14
N GLN A 116 11.86 -5.01 28.16
CA GLN A 116 11.35 -4.33 26.95
C GLN A 116 11.68 -5.06 25.65
N ARG A 117 12.73 -5.89 25.64
CA ARG A 117 13.22 -6.52 24.42
C ARG A 117 12.24 -7.55 23.88
N THR A 118 12.16 -7.62 22.55
CA THR A 118 11.43 -8.67 21.84
C THR A 118 12.43 -9.59 21.14
N PHE A 119 12.36 -10.89 21.41
CA PHE A 119 13.18 -11.89 20.71
C PHE A 119 12.35 -12.69 19.71
N LEU A 120 12.97 -12.98 18.56
CA LEU A 120 12.49 -13.93 17.59
C LEU A 120 13.29 -15.23 17.75
N GLN A 121 12.60 -16.34 18.02
CA GLN A 121 13.22 -17.66 18.15
C GLN A 121 13.27 -18.36 16.80
N VAL A 122 14.47 -18.65 16.30
CA VAL A 122 14.68 -19.41 15.06
C VAL A 122 14.44 -20.89 15.28
N ARG A 123 13.72 -21.55 14.35
CA ARG A 123 13.43 -22.99 14.36
C ARG A 123 14.16 -23.72 13.25
N ILE A 124 14.43 -25.01 13.43
CA ILE A 124 15.16 -25.85 12.44
C ILE A 124 14.45 -25.87 11.08
N THR A 125 13.12 -25.81 11.04
CA THR A 125 12.35 -25.74 9.79
C THR A 125 12.63 -24.48 8.95
N GLU A 126 13.18 -23.43 9.57
CA GLU A 126 13.53 -22.17 8.91
C GLU A 126 14.98 -22.19 8.36
N GLU A 127 15.76 -23.24 8.70
CA GLU A 127 17.13 -23.42 8.21
C GLU A 127 17.17 -23.66 6.69
N GLU A 128 16.27 -24.51 6.18
CA GLU A 128 16.18 -24.79 4.75
C GLU A 128 15.78 -23.55 3.95
N GLU A 129 14.81 -22.77 4.44
CA GLU A 129 14.38 -21.52 3.82
C GLU A 129 15.51 -20.48 3.81
N ALA A 130 16.25 -20.36 4.91
CA ALA A 130 17.41 -19.46 5.00
C ALA A 130 18.53 -19.87 4.03
N ASN A 131 18.83 -21.17 3.92
CA ASN A 131 19.85 -21.68 3.02
C ASN A 131 19.43 -21.54 1.54
N LEU A 132 18.15 -21.75 1.24
CA LEU A 132 17.60 -21.50 -0.09
C LEU A 132 17.73 -20.01 -0.45
N ALA A 133 17.29 -19.10 0.42
CA ALA A 133 17.44 -17.67 0.20
C ALA A 133 18.91 -17.26 -0.01
N PHE A 134 19.83 -17.81 0.80
CA PHE A 134 21.26 -17.57 0.66
C PHE A 134 21.80 -18.06 -0.69
N SER A 135 21.51 -19.30 -1.08
CA SER A 135 21.98 -19.88 -2.34
C SER A 135 21.39 -19.19 -3.57
N THR A 136 20.12 -18.79 -3.54
CA THR A 136 19.49 -18.01 -4.61
C THR A 136 20.09 -16.61 -4.74
N LEU A 137 20.37 -15.91 -3.63
CA LEU A 137 20.87 -14.53 -3.66
C LEU A 137 22.38 -14.42 -3.83
N MET A 138 23.15 -15.35 -3.26
CA MET A 138 24.62 -15.33 -3.22
C MET A 138 25.26 -16.40 -4.11
N GLY A 139 24.46 -17.25 -4.77
CA GLY A 139 24.95 -18.27 -5.69
C GLY A 139 25.39 -17.71 -7.06
N GLU A 140 25.92 -18.61 -7.88
CA GLU A 140 26.47 -18.28 -9.20
C GLU A 140 25.39 -18.11 -10.27
N ALA A 141 24.17 -18.63 -10.04
CA ALA A 141 23.05 -18.60 -10.97
C ALA A 141 22.45 -17.18 -11.08
N VAL A 142 22.96 -16.40 -12.03
CA VAL A 142 22.57 -14.99 -12.25
C VAL A 142 21.08 -14.84 -12.57
N GLU A 143 20.49 -15.75 -13.34
CA GLU A 143 19.09 -15.64 -13.79
C GLU A 143 18.09 -15.87 -12.66
N GLU A 144 18.32 -16.89 -11.82
CA GLU A 144 17.48 -17.18 -10.66
C GLU A 144 17.48 -16.02 -9.66
N ARG A 145 18.67 -15.45 -9.38
CA ARG A 145 18.80 -14.25 -8.57
C ARG A 145 18.02 -13.08 -9.15
N ARG A 146 18.08 -12.85 -10.47
CA ARG A 146 17.38 -11.74 -11.13
C ARG A 146 15.86 -11.89 -10.99
N ASN A 147 15.33 -13.08 -11.25
CA ASN A 147 13.90 -13.36 -11.14
C ASN A 147 13.42 -13.18 -9.70
N PHE A 148 14.18 -13.71 -8.72
CA PHE A 148 13.87 -13.55 -7.30
C PHE A 148 13.79 -12.06 -6.90
N ILE A 149 14.75 -11.24 -7.33
CA ILE A 149 14.73 -9.80 -7.03
C ILE A 149 13.50 -9.13 -7.67
N GLN A 150 13.18 -9.44 -8.93
CA GLN A 150 12.05 -8.82 -9.62
C GLN A 150 10.69 -9.19 -9.00
N GLU A 151 10.49 -10.46 -8.66
CA GLU A 151 9.25 -10.95 -8.04
C GLU A 151 9.02 -10.37 -6.64
N ASN A 152 10.10 -10.15 -5.89
CA ASN A 152 10.02 -9.66 -4.51
C ASN A 152 10.23 -8.13 -4.41
N ALA A 153 10.64 -7.45 -5.47
CA ALA A 153 10.85 -5.99 -5.49
C ALA A 153 9.60 -5.21 -5.07
N LEU A 154 8.41 -5.68 -5.48
CA LEU A 154 7.14 -5.04 -5.13
C LEU A 154 6.68 -5.33 -3.69
N LYS A 155 7.24 -6.35 -3.04
CA LYS A 155 6.94 -6.69 -1.63
C LYS A 155 7.69 -5.79 -0.66
N VAL A 156 8.76 -5.14 -1.11
CA VAL A 156 9.55 -4.21 -0.31
C VAL A 156 9.02 -2.79 -0.48
N SER A 157 8.21 -2.35 0.48
CA SER A 157 7.65 -0.99 0.51
C SER A 157 8.56 0.05 1.18
N ASN A 158 9.59 -0.39 1.91
CA ASN A 158 10.34 0.46 2.84
C ASN A 158 11.86 0.36 2.66
N LEU A 159 12.42 0.46 1.45
CA LEU A 159 13.88 0.42 1.29
C LEU A 159 14.54 1.80 1.46
N ASP A 160 13.96 2.88 0.92
CA ASP A 160 14.54 4.23 0.98
C ASP A 160 13.47 5.34 1.06
N ILE A 161 12.94 5.59 2.25
CA ILE A 161 12.26 6.85 2.61
C ILE A 161 12.94 7.39 3.85
#